data_AF-A0A1H9N453-F1
#
_entry.id   AF-A0A1H9N453-F1
#
_cell.length_a   1.000
_cell.length_b   1.000
_cell.length_c   1.000
_cell.angle_alpha   90.00
_cell.angle_beta   90.00
_cell.angle_gamma   90.00
#
_symmetry.space_group_name_H-M   'P 1'
#
loop_
_entity.id
_entity.type
_entity.pdbx_description
1 polymer ?
#
loop_
_entity_poly.entity_id
_entity_poly.type
_entity_poly.pdbx_seq_one_letter_code
_entity_poly.pdbx_strand_id
1 'polypeptide(L)'
;MASYHLSVKVGGKGKALAHAHYIAREDKYARRRDDDLVHVESGNMPNWAAHKPAEFWAAADAHERANGCTYREIEIALPRELDDRQRLALVRDFVSQEIGERHAYQFAIHNPKAAIAGGEQPHAHIMLSERQCDGIERDPEQYFKRANSKHPERGGAKKVRFGETPTERKAYLIEQRSRWADLQNTYLDKYQHDERVDARSYKAQGIDRQAERHLGPYQVRQLDVTQLQAVIDRREAESVAVEQKAALQGVIDVTRSLHSVLRERDEAQRNSLAVEREQRQPGKANQDEIAQLVSAAMGDIQQDIDLQSLIDSSMVEFSGIHQQQLKQQEQLKQAMLQKQREQERQKQAEKLKQQPSQQSKPKFSRGPRM
;
A
#
# COMPACT_ATOMS: atom_id res chain seq x y z
N MET A 1 -4.12 -3.32 -8.81
CA MET A 1 -3.03 -2.82 -7.96
C MET A 1 -3.63 -2.28 -6.69
N ALA A 2 -3.38 -3.01 -5.60
CA ALA A 2 -3.81 -2.64 -4.26
C ALA A 2 -3.22 -1.27 -3.90
N SER A 3 -4.06 -0.38 -3.36
CA SER A 3 -3.64 0.96 -2.97
C SER A 3 -3.57 1.09 -1.47
N TYR A 4 -2.48 1.68 -0.98
CA TYR A 4 -2.31 2.00 0.43
C TYR A 4 -2.78 3.42 0.74
N HIS A 5 -3.65 3.57 1.73
CA HIS A 5 -3.92 4.86 2.36
C HIS A 5 -4.36 4.67 3.81
N LEU A 6 -3.80 5.48 4.70
CA LEU A 6 -4.33 5.72 6.05
C LEU A 6 -4.04 7.15 6.48
N SER A 7 -5.09 7.90 6.77
CA SER A 7 -5.03 9.22 7.39
C SER A 7 -5.87 9.30 8.65
N VAL A 8 -5.47 10.16 9.58
CA VAL A 8 -6.20 10.42 10.82
C VAL A 8 -6.52 11.90 10.93
N LYS A 9 -7.79 12.21 11.13
CA LYS A 9 -8.34 13.57 11.26
C LYS A 9 -8.98 13.76 12.63
N VAL A 10 -9.16 15.02 13.02
CA VAL A 10 -9.79 15.39 14.30
C VAL A 10 -11.02 16.25 14.01
N GLY A 11 -12.16 15.85 14.59
CA GLY A 11 -13.38 16.63 14.63
C GLY A 11 -13.46 17.45 15.91
N GLY A 12 -13.66 18.76 15.77
CA GLY A 12 -13.97 19.64 16.89
C GLY A 12 -15.45 19.59 17.30
N LYS A 13 -15.79 20.28 18.40
CA LYS A 13 -17.18 20.45 18.84
C LYS A 13 -18.08 21.02 17.74
N GLY A 14 -19.27 20.43 17.57
CA GLY A 14 -20.27 20.85 16.59
C GLY A 14 -20.07 20.25 15.18
N LYS A 15 -19.24 19.21 15.06
CA LYS A 15 -18.93 18.55 13.78
C LYS A 15 -19.28 17.07 13.77
N ALA A 16 -19.47 16.44 14.92
CA ALA A 16 -19.60 14.99 15.03
C ALA A 16 -20.89 14.49 14.36
N LEU A 17 -22.05 15.05 14.72
CA LEU A 17 -23.34 14.58 14.20
C LEU A 17 -23.43 14.78 12.69
N ALA A 18 -23.01 15.96 12.22
CA ALA A 18 -23.01 16.27 10.80
C ALA A 18 -22.10 15.32 9.99
N HIS A 19 -20.95 14.94 10.57
CA HIS A 19 -20.03 14.00 9.94
C HIS A 19 -20.55 12.56 9.98
N ALA A 20 -21.16 12.14 11.09
CA ALA A 20 -21.80 10.83 11.23
C ALA A 20 -22.89 10.63 10.16
N HIS A 21 -23.78 11.61 10.00
CA HIS A 21 -24.78 11.56 8.93
C HIS A 21 -24.16 11.62 7.53
N TYR A 22 -23.05 12.35 7.35
CA TYR A 22 -22.35 12.39 6.07
C TYR A 22 -21.81 11.00 5.68
N ILE A 23 -21.10 10.32 6.57
CA ILE A 23 -20.51 9.01 6.29
C ILE A 23 -21.59 7.93 6.18
N ALA A 24 -22.68 8.01 6.93
CA ALA A 24 -23.77 7.04 6.88
C ALA A 24 -24.83 7.33 5.79
N ARG A 25 -24.65 8.42 5.01
CA ARG A 25 -25.64 8.93 4.04
C ARG A 25 -27.04 9.11 4.66
N GLU A 26 -27.10 9.65 5.87
CA GLU A 26 -28.34 9.90 6.60
C GLU A 26 -28.76 11.38 6.55
N ASP A 27 -29.94 11.69 7.10
CA ASP A 27 -30.50 13.05 7.19
C ASP A 27 -30.48 13.78 5.83
N LYS A 28 -29.87 14.97 5.73
CA LYS A 28 -29.79 15.74 4.48
C LYS A 28 -28.99 15.03 3.37
N TYR A 29 -28.24 13.99 3.71
CA TYR A 29 -27.46 13.19 2.75
C TYR A 29 -28.23 11.99 2.20
N ALA A 30 -29.33 11.57 2.84
CA ALA A 30 -30.14 10.44 2.39
C ALA A 30 -30.83 10.67 1.04
N ARG A 31 -31.01 11.94 0.65
CA ARG A 31 -31.59 12.32 -0.65
C ARG A 31 -30.58 12.36 -1.78
N ARG A 32 -29.29 12.27 -1.47
CA ARG A 32 -28.27 12.08 -2.51
C ARG A 32 -28.40 10.64 -2.95
N ARG A 33 -28.71 10.39 -4.23
CA ARG A 33 -28.57 9.08 -4.87
C ARG A 33 -27.09 8.75 -5.06
N ASP A 34 -26.32 8.87 -3.98
CA ASP A 34 -24.94 8.45 -3.95
C ASP A 34 -25.00 6.95 -3.61
N ASP A 35 -25.09 6.12 -4.65
CA ASP A 35 -25.08 4.64 -4.55
C ASP A 35 -23.68 4.11 -4.14
N ASP A 36 -22.88 4.94 -3.49
CA ASP A 36 -21.52 4.63 -3.08
C ASP A 36 -21.45 4.00 -1.69
N LEU A 37 -22.48 4.14 -0.85
CA LEU A 37 -22.50 3.55 0.49
C LEU A 37 -22.72 2.03 0.41
N VAL A 38 -21.75 1.27 0.90
CA VAL A 38 -21.78 -0.20 0.91
C VAL A 38 -22.22 -0.74 2.27
N HIS A 39 -21.72 -0.18 3.37
CA HIS A 39 -22.00 -0.70 4.72
C HIS A 39 -21.87 0.40 5.79
N VAL A 40 -22.64 0.27 6.87
CA VAL A 40 -22.53 1.11 8.09
C VAL A 40 -22.59 0.22 9.31
N GLU A 41 -21.75 0.50 10.31
CA GLU A 41 -21.73 -0.22 11.57
C GLU A 41 -21.26 0.68 12.72
N SER A 42 -21.62 0.33 13.94
CA SER A 42 -21.19 1.02 15.16
C SER A 42 -21.02 0.04 16.30
N GLY A 43 -20.19 0.40 17.29
CA GLY A 43 -19.96 -0.43 18.47
C GLY A 43 -19.51 0.37 19.69
N ASN A 44 -19.55 -0.29 20.85
CA ASN A 44 -19.18 0.25 22.16
C ASN A 44 -19.91 1.54 22.56
N MET A 45 -21.11 1.76 22.01
CA MET A 45 -21.96 2.89 22.37
C MET A 45 -22.48 2.70 23.80
N PRO A 46 -22.58 3.77 24.61
CA PRO A 46 -23.26 3.69 25.90
C PRO A 46 -24.74 3.34 25.71
N ASN A 47 -25.40 2.81 26.75
CA ASN A 47 -26.77 2.29 26.66
C ASN A 47 -27.77 3.28 26.03
N TRP A 48 -27.64 4.57 26.36
CA TRP A 48 -28.51 5.62 25.82
C TRP A 48 -28.33 5.88 24.31
N ALA A 49 -27.28 5.36 23.66
CA ALA A 49 -27.05 5.45 22.22
C ALA A 49 -26.79 4.09 21.54
N ALA A 50 -26.99 2.96 22.24
CA ALA A 50 -26.64 1.61 21.78
C ALA A 50 -27.23 1.25 20.40
N HIS A 51 -28.43 1.76 20.11
CA HIS A 51 -29.14 1.51 18.85
C HIS A 51 -29.24 2.75 17.96
N LYS A 52 -28.65 3.87 18.39
CA LYS A 52 -28.76 5.18 17.70
C LYS A 52 -27.45 5.95 17.82
N PRO A 53 -26.43 5.60 17.01
CA PRO A 53 -25.13 6.28 17.02
C PRO A 53 -25.22 7.80 16.87
N ALA A 54 -26.21 8.29 16.11
CA ALA A 54 -26.48 9.71 15.97
C ALA A 54 -26.72 10.41 17.33
N GLU A 55 -27.38 9.78 18.30
CA GLU A 55 -27.58 10.35 19.63
C GLU A 55 -26.25 10.51 20.38
N PHE A 56 -25.30 9.58 20.20
CA PHE A 56 -23.94 9.69 20.74
C PHE A 56 -23.19 10.91 20.17
N TRP A 57 -23.22 11.07 18.85
CA TRP A 57 -22.52 12.17 18.19
C TRP A 57 -23.18 13.52 18.47
N ALA A 58 -24.50 13.57 18.58
CA ALA A 58 -25.24 14.75 19.01
C ALA A 58 -24.86 15.16 20.45
N ALA A 59 -24.78 14.19 21.36
CA ALA A 59 -24.36 14.43 22.74
C ALA A 59 -22.89 14.90 22.82
N ALA A 60 -22.00 14.34 21.99
CA ALA A 60 -20.62 14.81 21.89
C ALA A 60 -20.57 16.28 21.44
N ASP A 61 -21.34 16.65 20.42
CA ASP A 61 -21.42 18.03 19.94
C ASP A 61 -22.05 19.00 20.95
N ALA A 62 -22.96 18.52 21.81
CA ALA A 62 -23.58 19.32 22.86
C ALA A 62 -22.65 19.51 24.08
N HIS A 63 -22.02 18.43 24.54
CA HIS A 63 -21.43 18.36 25.89
C HIS A 63 -19.91 18.32 25.94
N GLU A 64 -19.20 18.08 24.83
CA GLU A 64 -17.75 18.33 24.83
C GLU A 64 -17.43 19.80 25.10
N ARG A 65 -16.20 20.07 25.57
CA ARG A 65 -15.73 21.46 25.72
C ARG A 65 -15.54 22.11 24.34
N ALA A 66 -15.58 23.44 24.26
CA ALA A 66 -15.41 24.16 23.00
C ALA A 66 -14.15 23.77 22.20
N ASN A 67 -13.00 23.62 22.90
CA ASN A 67 -11.73 23.17 22.30
C ASN A 67 -11.52 21.64 22.46
N GLY A 68 -12.61 20.89 22.48
CA GLY A 68 -12.64 19.45 22.65
C GLY A 68 -12.60 18.73 21.29
N CYS A 69 -11.93 17.58 21.27
CA CYS A 69 -12.07 16.57 20.21
C CYS A 69 -13.36 15.78 20.46
N THR A 70 -14.33 15.86 19.56
CA THR A 70 -15.57 15.07 19.63
C THR A 70 -15.38 13.69 19.03
N TYR A 71 -14.60 13.61 17.93
CA TYR A 71 -14.20 12.36 17.31
C TYR A 71 -12.80 12.46 16.69
N ARG A 72 -12.13 11.32 16.58
CA ARG A 72 -11.10 11.09 15.57
C ARG A 72 -11.71 10.32 14.43
N GLU A 73 -11.25 10.61 13.22
CA GLU A 73 -11.60 9.85 12.04
C GLU A 73 -10.36 9.19 11.48
N ILE A 74 -10.41 7.88 11.29
CA ILE A 74 -9.43 7.12 10.52
C ILE A 74 -10.05 6.88 9.14
N GLU A 75 -9.37 7.34 8.09
CA GLU A 75 -9.76 7.11 6.70
C GLU A 75 -8.76 6.16 6.06
N ILE A 76 -9.25 5.03 5.56
CA ILE A 76 -8.44 3.96 4.97
C ILE A 76 -8.92 3.62 3.56
N ALA A 77 -8.00 3.42 2.62
CA ALA A 77 -8.33 2.83 1.32
C ALA A 77 -8.36 1.32 1.43
N LEU A 78 -9.33 0.66 0.81
CA LEU A 78 -9.45 -0.80 0.80
C LEU A 78 -8.93 -1.36 -0.53
N PRO A 79 -8.38 -2.59 -0.56
CA PRO A 79 -7.94 -3.20 -1.82
C PRO A 79 -9.14 -3.47 -2.74
N ARG A 80 -8.96 -3.18 -4.04
CA ARG A 80 -10.01 -3.39 -5.05
C ARG A 80 -10.15 -4.86 -5.42
N GLU A 81 -9.08 -5.61 -5.21
CA GLU A 81 -8.95 -7.04 -5.44
C GLU A 81 -9.91 -7.84 -4.55
N LEU A 82 -10.19 -7.33 -3.34
CA LEU A 82 -11.13 -7.93 -2.41
C LEU A 82 -12.58 -7.60 -2.78
N ASP A 83 -13.50 -8.53 -2.56
CA ASP A 83 -14.94 -8.29 -2.68
C ASP A 83 -15.51 -7.53 -1.46
N ASP A 84 -16.76 -7.09 -1.52
CA ASP A 84 -17.39 -6.28 -0.46
C ASP A 84 -17.47 -7.01 0.90
N ARG A 85 -17.66 -8.33 0.92
CA ARG A 85 -17.71 -9.12 2.16
C ARG A 85 -16.31 -9.22 2.78
N GLN A 86 -15.30 -9.43 1.94
CA GLN A 86 -13.90 -9.50 2.36
C GLN A 86 -13.40 -8.14 2.87
N ARG A 87 -13.77 -7.05 2.18
CA ARG A 87 -13.51 -5.67 2.62
C ARG A 87 -14.17 -5.36 3.95
N LEU A 88 -15.42 -5.78 4.16
CA LEU A 88 -16.10 -5.62 5.45
C LEU A 88 -15.38 -6.38 6.57
N ALA A 89 -14.99 -7.63 6.33
CA ALA A 89 -14.23 -8.41 7.31
C ALA A 89 -12.89 -7.73 7.66
N LEU A 90 -12.16 -7.23 6.66
CA LEU A 90 -10.92 -6.48 6.84
C LEU A 90 -11.11 -5.24 7.73
N VAL A 91 -12.17 -4.45 7.48
CA VAL A 91 -12.48 -3.26 8.30
C VAL A 91 -12.83 -3.65 9.73
N ARG A 92 -13.62 -4.71 9.93
CA ARG A 92 -13.98 -5.20 11.28
C ARG A 92 -12.76 -5.67 12.06
N ASP A 93 -11.84 -6.40 11.43
CA ASP A 93 -10.60 -6.84 12.07
C ASP A 93 -9.71 -5.65 12.44
N PHE A 94 -9.61 -4.64 11.55
CA PHE A 94 -8.88 -3.42 11.84
C PHE A 94 -9.49 -2.64 13.01
N VAL A 95 -10.82 -2.51 13.05
CA VAL A 95 -11.56 -1.89 14.17
C VAL A 95 -11.33 -2.68 15.47
N SER A 96 -11.39 -4.00 15.43
CA SER A 96 -11.11 -4.86 16.59
C SER A 96 -9.68 -4.67 17.12
N GLN A 97 -8.69 -4.62 16.21
CA GLN A 97 -7.29 -4.42 16.55
C GLN A 97 -7.01 -3.03 17.16
N GLU A 98 -7.43 -1.96 16.47
CA GLU A 98 -7.08 -0.59 16.84
C GLU A 98 -8.00 -0.01 17.92
N ILE A 99 -9.29 -0.33 17.87
CA ILE A 99 -10.32 0.23 18.76
C ILE A 99 -10.69 -0.80 19.84
N GLY A 100 -10.96 -2.04 19.46
CA GLY A 100 -11.42 -3.09 20.36
C GLY A 100 -12.67 -2.66 21.10
N GLU A 101 -12.76 -3.00 22.40
CA GLU A 101 -13.87 -2.59 23.28
C GLU A 101 -13.64 -1.22 23.96
N ARG A 102 -12.53 -0.53 23.64
CA ARG A 102 -12.04 0.62 24.42
C ARG A 102 -12.80 1.91 24.15
N HIS A 103 -13.41 2.06 22.98
CA HIS A 103 -13.97 3.33 22.53
C HIS A 103 -15.23 3.12 21.70
N ALA A 104 -16.24 3.98 21.92
CA ALA A 104 -17.38 4.12 21.04
C ALA A 104 -16.93 4.50 19.62
N TYR A 105 -17.44 3.78 18.62
CA TYR A 105 -17.09 4.00 17.22
C TYR A 105 -18.29 3.84 16.27
N GLN A 106 -18.19 4.47 15.12
CA GLN A 106 -19.06 4.24 13.97
C GLN A 106 -18.20 4.26 12.70
N PHE A 107 -18.42 3.32 11.79
CA PHE A 107 -17.77 3.34 10.49
C PHE A 107 -18.75 3.17 9.34
N ALA A 108 -18.33 3.65 8.17
CA ALA A 108 -19.01 3.41 6.91
C ALA A 108 -17.99 3.02 5.84
N ILE A 109 -18.37 2.08 4.96
CA ILE A 109 -17.60 1.67 3.79
C ILE A 109 -18.26 2.28 2.56
N HIS A 110 -17.49 3.03 1.78
CA HIS A 110 -17.91 3.65 0.52
C HIS A 110 -17.15 3.03 -0.65
N ASN A 111 -17.79 2.93 -1.81
CA ASN A 111 -17.19 2.46 -3.05
C ASN A 111 -17.62 3.33 -4.26
N PRO A 112 -17.25 4.62 -4.31
CA PRO A 112 -17.51 5.45 -5.47
C PRO A 112 -16.59 5.06 -6.63
N LYS A 113 -16.90 5.56 -7.82
CA LYS A 113 -15.98 5.48 -8.96
C LYS A 113 -14.78 6.40 -8.74
N ALA A 114 -13.58 5.91 -9.00
CA ALA A 114 -12.35 6.68 -8.90
C ALA A 114 -12.36 7.83 -9.93
N ALA A 115 -12.04 9.03 -9.47
CA ALA A 115 -12.23 10.25 -10.26
C ALA A 115 -11.29 10.40 -11.46
N ILE A 116 -10.13 9.72 -11.47
CA ILE A 116 -9.10 9.86 -12.51
C ILE A 116 -9.10 8.66 -13.46
N ALA A 117 -8.69 7.49 -12.97
CA ALA A 117 -8.52 6.28 -13.79
C ALA A 117 -9.82 5.47 -13.97
N GLY A 118 -10.93 5.92 -13.38
CA GLY A 118 -12.14 5.08 -13.28
C GLY A 118 -11.95 3.85 -12.38
N GLY A 119 -12.92 2.95 -12.44
CA GLY A 119 -13.01 1.78 -11.55
C GLY A 119 -13.43 2.11 -10.13
N GLU A 120 -13.45 1.11 -9.27
CA GLU A 120 -13.88 1.20 -7.86
C GLU A 120 -12.89 1.98 -7.00
N GLN A 121 -13.33 2.75 -6.01
CA GLN A 121 -12.47 3.39 -5.02
C GLN A 121 -12.95 3.05 -3.61
N PRO A 122 -12.86 1.77 -3.19
CA PRO A 122 -13.38 1.36 -1.91
C PRO A 122 -12.54 1.96 -0.78
N HIS A 123 -13.19 2.58 0.19
CA HIS A 123 -12.56 3.18 1.37
C HIS A 123 -13.52 3.15 2.56
N ALA A 124 -12.96 3.24 3.76
CA ALA A 124 -13.75 3.32 4.99
C ALA A 124 -13.46 4.59 5.77
N HIS A 125 -14.51 5.20 6.29
CA HIS A 125 -14.47 6.26 7.28
C HIS A 125 -14.78 5.65 8.65
N ILE A 126 -13.85 5.71 9.60
CA ILE A 126 -14.01 5.15 10.95
C ILE A 126 -13.92 6.30 11.96
N MET A 127 -15.06 6.69 12.51
CA MET A 127 -15.17 7.66 13.60
C MET A 127 -15.03 6.96 14.95
N LEU A 128 -14.22 7.50 15.86
CA LEU A 128 -14.13 7.03 17.24
C LEU A 128 -14.08 8.18 18.25
N SER A 129 -14.64 7.95 19.43
CA SER A 129 -14.50 8.85 20.57
C SER A 129 -13.23 8.51 21.36
N GLU A 130 -12.42 9.49 21.73
CA GLU A 130 -11.26 9.25 22.62
C GLU A 130 -11.67 8.96 24.08
N ARG A 131 -12.97 9.05 24.39
CA ARG A 131 -13.54 8.67 25.69
C ARG A 131 -13.47 7.16 25.84
N GLN A 132 -12.90 6.69 26.94
CA GLN A 132 -12.75 5.27 27.24
C GLN A 132 -14.08 4.67 27.71
N CYS A 133 -14.41 3.50 27.18
CA CYS A 133 -15.45 2.63 27.72
C CYS A 133 -14.88 1.92 28.95
N ASP A 134 -15.31 2.35 30.14
CA ASP A 134 -14.85 1.85 31.44
C ASP A 134 -15.94 1.05 32.19
N GLY A 135 -17.04 0.74 31.51
CA GLY A 135 -18.18 -0.01 32.08
C GLY A 135 -19.04 0.78 33.07
N ILE A 136 -18.78 2.08 33.24
CA ILE A 136 -19.55 2.94 34.14
C ILE A 136 -20.66 3.64 33.35
N GLU A 137 -21.90 3.36 33.73
CA GLU A 137 -23.09 4.03 33.19
C GLU A 137 -23.09 5.53 33.50
N ARG A 138 -23.34 6.34 32.48
CA ARG A 138 -23.40 7.80 32.55
C ARG A 138 -24.48 8.30 31.62
N ASP A 139 -25.23 9.30 32.04
CA ASP A 139 -26.09 10.04 31.13
C ASP A 139 -25.25 10.82 30.08
N PRO A 140 -25.87 11.29 28.99
CA PRO A 140 -25.17 12.02 27.93
C PRO A 140 -24.39 13.24 28.41
N GLU A 141 -24.91 14.00 29.39
CA GLU A 141 -24.25 15.20 29.90
C GLU A 141 -23.02 14.81 30.73
N GLN A 142 -23.16 13.83 31.62
CA GLN A 142 -22.08 13.33 32.45
C GLN A 142 -20.97 12.69 31.62
N TYR A 143 -21.30 11.90 30.59
CA TYR A 143 -20.32 11.16 29.77
C TYR A 143 -19.17 12.05 29.27
N PHE A 144 -19.47 13.27 28.83
CA PHE A 144 -18.49 14.21 28.29
C PHE A 144 -17.95 15.23 29.32
N LYS A 145 -18.35 15.16 30.59
CA LYS A 145 -17.71 15.97 31.66
C LYS A 145 -16.24 15.61 31.84
N ARG A 146 -15.52 16.43 32.61
CA ARG A 146 -14.14 16.11 33.00
C ARG A 146 -14.13 14.81 33.80
N ALA A 147 -13.19 13.92 33.49
CA ALA A 147 -13.01 12.71 34.27
C ALA A 147 -12.54 13.03 35.69
N ASN A 148 -13.06 12.27 36.66
CA ASN A 148 -12.65 12.34 38.05
C ASN A 148 -11.81 11.09 38.38
N SER A 149 -10.50 11.27 38.55
CA SER A 149 -9.59 10.14 38.79
C SER A 149 -9.78 9.46 40.14
N LYS A 150 -10.36 10.14 41.14
CA LYS A 150 -10.58 9.58 42.48
C LYS A 150 -11.93 8.86 42.58
N HIS A 151 -12.93 9.38 41.88
CA HIS A 151 -14.31 8.87 41.87
C HIS A 151 -14.84 8.87 40.43
N PRO A 152 -14.44 7.88 39.59
CA PRO A 152 -14.78 7.84 38.15
C PRO A 152 -16.28 7.89 37.84
N GLU A 153 -17.11 7.40 38.76
CA GLU A 153 -18.58 7.41 38.72
C GLU A 153 -19.19 8.79 38.93
N ARG A 154 -18.42 9.76 39.45
CA ARG A 154 -18.84 11.16 39.68
C ARG A 154 -18.32 12.12 38.62
N GLY A 155 -17.62 11.62 37.61
CA GLY A 155 -17.07 12.39 36.49
C GLY A 155 -17.49 11.83 35.14
N GLY A 156 -16.98 12.44 34.07
CA GLY A 156 -17.15 11.90 32.72
C GLY A 156 -16.15 10.80 32.38
N ALA A 157 -16.37 10.16 31.24
CA ALA A 157 -15.49 9.12 30.74
C ALA A 157 -14.09 9.69 30.45
N LYS A 158 -13.05 8.96 30.84
CA LYS A 158 -11.65 9.43 30.69
C LYS A 158 -11.26 9.49 29.22
N LYS A 159 -10.56 10.56 28.81
CA LYS A 159 -9.90 10.58 27.50
C LYS A 159 -8.58 9.85 27.57
N VAL A 160 -8.41 8.85 26.73
CA VAL A 160 -7.12 8.17 26.54
C VAL A 160 -6.23 9.08 25.69
N ARG A 161 -4.91 9.04 25.90
CA ARG A 161 -3.92 9.88 25.18
C ARG A 161 -4.01 11.40 25.42
N PHE A 162 -4.70 11.82 26.50
CA PHE A 162 -4.64 13.19 26.98
C PHE A 162 -3.24 13.47 27.55
N GLY A 163 -2.50 14.41 26.92
CA GLY A 163 -1.17 14.81 27.37
C GLY A 163 0.00 14.21 26.57
N GLU A 164 -0.24 13.35 25.59
CA GLU A 164 0.83 12.87 24.70
C GLU A 164 1.51 14.00 23.94
N THR A 165 2.82 13.88 23.82
CA THR A 165 3.67 14.76 23.02
C THR A 165 3.40 14.56 21.51
N PRO A 166 3.73 15.56 20.67
CA PRO A 166 3.66 15.40 19.22
C PRO A 166 4.50 14.21 18.71
N THR A 167 5.61 13.89 19.37
CA THR A 167 6.50 12.77 19.01
C THR A 167 5.84 11.43 19.25
N GLU A 168 5.23 11.21 20.42
CA GLU A 168 4.51 9.97 20.74
C GLU A 168 3.33 9.75 19.79
N ARG A 169 2.57 10.80 19.49
CA ARG A 169 1.47 10.73 18.51
C ARG A 169 1.95 10.37 17.11
N LYS A 170 3.09 10.94 16.70
CA LYS A 170 3.70 10.63 15.40
C LYS A 170 4.19 9.18 15.35
N ALA A 171 4.85 8.69 16.39
CA ALA A 171 5.30 7.31 16.47
C ALA A 171 4.10 6.35 16.40
N TYR A 172 3.06 6.59 17.20
CA TYR A 172 1.85 5.77 17.16
C TYR A 172 1.19 5.76 15.79
N LEU A 173 1.10 6.90 15.10
CA LEU A 173 0.55 6.97 13.75
C LEU A 173 1.39 6.18 12.73
N ILE A 174 2.72 6.20 12.85
CA ILE A 174 3.61 5.40 11.98
C ILE A 174 3.38 3.91 12.21
N GLU A 175 3.25 3.48 13.46
CA GLU A 175 2.98 2.07 13.78
C GLU A 175 1.57 1.65 13.33
N GLN A 176 0.55 2.49 13.54
CA GLN A 176 -0.81 2.22 13.06
C GLN A 176 -0.85 2.05 11.53
N ARG A 177 -0.07 2.87 10.83
CA ARG A 177 0.12 2.75 9.38
C ARG A 177 0.77 1.42 8.98
N SER A 178 1.81 1.00 9.69
CA SER A 178 2.44 -0.32 9.48
C SER A 178 1.43 -1.45 9.69
N ARG A 179 0.75 -1.45 10.84
CA ARG A 179 -0.25 -2.48 11.18
C ARG A 179 -1.39 -2.56 10.16
N TRP A 180 -1.80 -1.41 9.62
CA TRP A 180 -2.78 -1.39 8.54
C TRP A 180 -2.27 -2.05 7.25
N ALA A 181 -1.06 -1.72 6.80
CA ALA A 181 -0.47 -2.37 5.64
C ALA A 181 -0.30 -3.88 5.84
N ASP A 182 0.15 -4.31 7.03
CA ASP A 182 0.31 -5.72 7.38
C ASP A 182 -1.03 -6.47 7.32
N LEU A 183 -2.11 -5.86 7.84
CA LEU A 183 -3.45 -6.44 7.81
C LEU A 183 -4.01 -6.49 6.37
N GLN A 184 -3.82 -5.45 5.57
CA GLN A 184 -4.19 -5.47 4.15
C GLN A 184 -3.48 -6.60 3.40
N ASN A 185 -2.17 -6.73 3.59
CA ASN A 185 -1.35 -7.78 2.97
C ASN A 185 -1.78 -9.18 3.42
N THR A 186 -2.12 -9.34 4.71
CA THR A 186 -2.64 -10.62 5.24
C THR A 186 -3.94 -11.01 4.54
N TYR A 187 -4.84 -10.06 4.28
CA TYR A 187 -6.09 -10.31 3.57
C TYR A 187 -5.86 -10.61 2.08
N LEU A 188 -4.98 -9.86 1.42
CA LEU A 188 -4.61 -10.12 0.02
C LEU A 188 -4.02 -11.53 -0.15
N ASP A 189 -3.11 -11.92 0.75
CA ASP A 189 -2.51 -13.25 0.78
C ASP A 189 -3.56 -14.35 1.05
N LYS A 190 -4.42 -14.15 2.05
CA LYS A 190 -5.50 -15.07 2.41
C LYS A 190 -6.44 -15.38 1.24
N TYR A 191 -6.68 -14.40 0.36
CA TYR A 191 -7.54 -14.55 -0.82
C TYR A 191 -6.73 -14.72 -2.12
N GLN A 192 -5.46 -15.09 -2.03
CA GLN A 192 -4.59 -15.47 -3.15
C GLN A 192 -4.40 -14.37 -4.20
N HIS A 193 -4.36 -13.11 -3.76
CA HIS A 193 -3.93 -12.00 -4.59
C HIS A 193 -2.42 -11.84 -4.48
N ASP A 194 -1.75 -11.50 -5.58
CA ASP A 194 -0.30 -11.28 -5.62
C ASP A 194 0.06 -9.85 -5.18
N GLU A 195 -0.89 -8.92 -5.24
CA GLU A 195 -0.69 -7.53 -4.89
C GLU A 195 -0.30 -7.35 -3.42
N ARG A 196 0.64 -6.43 -3.16
CA ARG A 196 1.04 -6.05 -1.80
C ARG A 196 1.11 -4.53 -1.67
N VAL A 197 0.92 -4.06 -0.45
CA VAL A 197 0.98 -2.66 -0.07
C VAL A 197 2.12 -2.41 0.93
N ASP A 198 2.64 -1.19 0.96
CA ASP A 198 3.69 -0.78 1.90
C ASP A 198 3.39 0.62 2.45
N ALA A 199 3.38 0.73 3.78
CA ALA A 199 3.09 1.96 4.50
C ALA A 199 4.23 2.99 4.48
N ARG A 200 5.46 2.55 4.16
CA ARG A 200 6.65 3.39 4.11
C ARG A 200 6.58 4.35 2.92
N SER A 201 7.29 5.47 3.00
CA SER A 201 7.42 6.36 1.84
C SER A 201 8.23 5.69 0.73
N TYR A 202 8.05 6.10 -0.52
CA TYR A 202 8.87 5.63 -1.65
C TYR A 202 10.37 5.71 -1.35
N LYS A 203 10.83 6.82 -0.75
CA LYS A 203 12.22 6.97 -0.30
C LYS A 203 12.66 5.87 0.67
N ALA A 204 11.83 5.53 1.65
CA ALA A 204 12.14 4.48 2.63
C ALA A 204 12.03 3.05 2.05
N GLN A 205 11.32 2.90 0.92
CA GLN A 205 11.29 1.67 0.13
C GLN A 205 12.46 1.57 -0.87
N GLY A 206 13.27 2.63 -1.02
CA GLY A 206 14.32 2.71 -2.04
C GLY A 206 13.80 2.99 -3.46
N ILE A 207 12.53 3.36 -3.59
CA ILE A 207 11.89 3.72 -4.85
C ILE A 207 12.23 5.17 -5.17
N ASP A 208 12.96 5.36 -6.27
CA ASP A 208 13.34 6.67 -6.79
C ASP A 208 12.20 7.29 -7.62
N ARG A 209 11.12 7.63 -6.93
CA ARG A 209 9.89 8.22 -7.48
C ARG A 209 9.43 9.36 -6.58
N GLN A 210 9.02 10.48 -7.19
CA GLN A 210 8.39 11.56 -6.44
C GLN A 210 6.95 11.21 -6.07
N ALA A 211 6.55 11.55 -4.84
CA ALA A 211 5.17 11.40 -4.43
C ALA A 211 4.27 12.32 -5.28
N GLU A 212 3.18 11.78 -5.79
CA GLU A 212 2.20 12.56 -6.52
C GLU A 212 1.54 13.60 -5.61
N ARG A 213 1.17 14.74 -6.21
CA ARG A 213 0.30 15.72 -5.55
C ARG A 213 -1.11 15.13 -5.43
N HIS A 214 -1.67 15.15 -4.23
CA HIS A 214 -3.08 14.79 -4.03
C HIS A 214 -3.99 15.75 -4.80
N LEU A 215 -4.82 15.18 -5.67
CA LEU A 215 -5.86 15.89 -6.43
C LEU A 215 -7.21 15.60 -5.78
N GLY A 216 -7.75 16.61 -5.09
CA GLY A 216 -9.08 16.50 -4.48
C GLY A 216 -10.20 16.47 -5.52
N PRO A 217 -11.44 16.07 -5.14
CA PRO A 217 -12.56 15.94 -6.09
C PRO A 217 -12.83 17.20 -6.91
N TYR A 218 -12.68 18.39 -6.31
CA TYR A 218 -12.84 19.65 -7.02
C TYR A 218 -11.77 19.85 -8.09
N GLN A 219 -10.51 19.55 -7.79
CA GLN A 219 -9.40 19.73 -8.74
C GLN A 219 -9.53 18.78 -9.93
N VAL A 220 -9.93 17.52 -9.67
CA VAL A 220 -10.15 16.54 -10.74
C VAL A 220 -11.28 16.98 -11.67
N ARG A 221 -12.36 17.59 -11.14
CA ARG A 221 -13.46 18.14 -11.95
C ARG A 221 -13.05 19.32 -12.84
N GLN A 222 -11.94 19.99 -12.56
CA GLN A 222 -11.42 21.08 -13.39
C GLN A 222 -10.52 20.57 -14.53
N LEU A 223 -10.16 19.28 -14.53
CA LEU A 223 -9.33 18.70 -15.59
C LEU A 223 -10.18 18.31 -16.79
N ASP A 224 -9.67 18.59 -17.98
CA ASP A 224 -10.25 18.05 -19.22
C ASP A 224 -9.81 16.61 -19.48
N VAL A 225 -10.43 15.97 -20.48
CA VAL A 225 -10.17 14.56 -20.83
C VAL A 225 -8.70 14.31 -21.19
N THR A 226 -8.06 15.26 -21.88
CA THR A 226 -6.65 15.15 -22.29
C THR A 226 -5.72 15.24 -21.08
N GLN A 227 -6.02 16.14 -20.15
CA GLN A 227 -5.27 16.28 -18.89
C GLN A 227 -5.44 15.05 -18.00
N LEU A 228 -6.64 14.47 -17.93
CA LEU A 228 -6.88 13.21 -17.23
C LEU A 228 -6.08 12.06 -17.84
N GLN A 229 -6.10 11.92 -19.17
CA GLN A 229 -5.35 10.89 -19.87
C GLN A 229 -3.84 11.03 -19.64
N ALA A 230 -3.31 12.26 -19.71
CA ALA A 230 -1.89 12.52 -19.42
C ALA A 230 -1.48 12.11 -17.98
N VAL A 231 -2.40 12.24 -17.01
CA VAL A 231 -2.16 11.77 -15.64
C VAL A 231 -2.14 10.24 -15.57
N ILE A 232 -3.03 9.55 -16.29
CA ILE A 232 -3.09 8.09 -16.37
C ILE A 232 -1.82 7.55 -17.04
N ASP A 233 -1.48 8.07 -18.21
CA ASP A 233 -0.30 7.63 -18.98
C ASP A 233 1.00 7.80 -18.17
N ARG A 234 1.13 8.92 -17.44
CA ARG A 234 2.27 9.13 -16.54
C ARG A 234 2.32 8.08 -15.43
N ARG A 235 1.19 7.75 -14.81
CA ARG A 235 1.09 6.75 -13.74
C ARG A 235 1.50 5.36 -14.22
N GLU A 236 1.04 4.98 -15.41
CA GLU A 236 1.38 3.70 -16.03
C GLU A 236 2.87 3.65 -16.35
N ALA A 237 3.41 4.69 -16.99
CA ALA A 237 4.84 4.77 -17.30
C ALA A 237 5.74 4.70 -16.05
N GLU A 238 5.35 5.40 -14.97
CA GLU A 238 6.07 5.36 -13.69
C GLU A 238 6.00 3.96 -13.05
N SER A 239 4.85 3.29 -13.12
CA SER A 239 4.68 1.94 -12.56
C SER A 239 5.54 0.92 -13.29
N VAL A 240 5.53 0.95 -14.63
CA VAL A 240 6.38 0.09 -15.48
C VAL A 240 7.86 0.35 -15.21
N ALA A 241 8.28 1.61 -15.05
CA ALA A 241 9.68 1.93 -14.74
C ALA A 241 10.13 1.39 -13.38
N VAL A 242 9.25 1.44 -12.36
CA VAL A 242 9.52 0.86 -11.03
C VAL A 242 9.65 -0.66 -11.13
N GLU A 243 8.73 -1.31 -11.84
CA GLU A 243 8.73 -2.77 -12.01
C GLU A 243 9.96 -3.25 -12.80
N GLN A 244 10.33 -2.58 -13.89
CA GLN A 244 11.55 -2.87 -14.64
C GLN A 244 12.81 -2.70 -13.77
N LYS A 245 12.87 -1.64 -12.97
CA LYS A 245 13.99 -1.42 -12.04
C LYS A 245 14.04 -2.49 -10.95
N ALA A 246 12.90 -2.88 -10.41
CA ALA A 246 12.79 -3.95 -9.43
C ALA A 246 13.20 -5.31 -10.03
N ALA A 247 12.78 -5.62 -11.26
CA ALA A 247 13.19 -6.82 -11.98
C ALA A 247 14.70 -6.84 -12.22
N LEU A 248 15.29 -5.73 -12.69
CA LEU A 248 16.75 -5.60 -12.88
C LEU A 248 17.54 -5.79 -11.57
N GLN A 249 17.00 -5.34 -10.44
CA GLN A 249 17.61 -5.55 -9.12
C GLN A 249 17.37 -6.96 -8.59
N GLY A 250 16.21 -7.57 -8.85
CA GLY A 250 15.84 -8.93 -8.44
C GLY A 250 16.63 -10.02 -9.16
N VAL A 251 17.11 -9.78 -10.38
CA VAL A 251 18.05 -10.67 -11.09
C VAL A 251 19.40 -10.81 -10.34
N ILE A 252 19.68 -9.96 -9.33
CA ILE A 252 20.90 -9.98 -8.50
C ILE A 252 20.65 -10.57 -7.09
N ASP A 253 19.63 -11.40 -6.88
CA ASP A 253 19.47 -12.17 -5.62
C ASP A 253 19.48 -13.69 -5.85
N VAL A 254 20.60 -14.18 -6.42
CA VAL A 254 20.90 -15.61 -6.54
C VAL A 254 20.87 -16.29 -5.17
N THR A 255 21.23 -15.57 -4.09
CA THR A 255 21.25 -16.07 -2.71
C THR A 255 19.86 -16.45 -2.19
N ARG A 256 18.82 -15.65 -2.41
CA ARG A 256 17.46 -15.97 -1.94
C ARG A 256 16.83 -17.10 -2.75
N SER A 257 17.06 -17.13 -4.07
CA SER A 257 16.64 -18.21 -4.95
C SER A 257 17.31 -19.55 -4.58
N LEU A 258 18.62 -19.52 -4.25
CA LEU A 258 19.32 -20.73 -3.79
C LEU A 258 18.78 -21.23 -2.44
N HIS A 259 18.47 -20.33 -1.50
CA HIS A 259 17.94 -20.73 -0.20
C HIS A 259 16.51 -21.29 -0.26
N SER A 260 15.65 -20.82 -1.17
CA SER A 260 14.32 -21.43 -1.37
C SER A 260 14.44 -22.80 -2.01
N VAL A 261 15.28 -22.94 -3.04
CA VAL A 261 15.53 -24.23 -3.70
C VAL A 261 16.18 -25.24 -2.75
N LEU A 262 17.12 -24.80 -1.89
CA LEU A 262 17.73 -25.66 -0.87
C LEU A 262 16.71 -26.06 0.21
N ARG A 263 15.79 -25.17 0.60
CA ARG A 263 14.71 -25.52 1.55
C ARG A 263 13.75 -26.53 0.97
N GLU A 264 13.32 -26.35 -0.27
CA GLU A 264 12.44 -27.28 -0.98
C GLU A 264 13.10 -28.66 -1.12
N ARG A 265 14.41 -28.71 -1.42
CA ARG A 265 15.19 -29.96 -1.44
C ARG A 265 15.23 -30.63 -0.07
N ASP A 266 15.52 -29.87 1.00
CA ASP A 266 15.66 -30.41 2.35
C ASP A 266 14.30 -30.84 2.95
N GLU A 267 13.19 -30.25 2.51
CA GLU A 267 11.83 -30.69 2.83
C GLU A 267 11.43 -31.94 2.03
N ALA A 268 11.76 -31.99 0.73
CA ALA A 268 11.54 -33.18 -0.09
C ALA A 268 12.31 -34.40 0.44
N GLN A 269 13.55 -34.21 0.87
CA GLN A 269 14.36 -35.27 1.51
C GLN A 269 13.80 -35.71 2.87
N ARG A 270 13.27 -34.78 3.67
CA ARG A 270 12.63 -35.15 4.95
C ARG A 270 11.34 -35.94 4.73
N ASN A 271 10.54 -35.58 3.74
CA ASN A 271 9.31 -36.28 3.40
C ASN A 271 9.60 -37.67 2.81
N SER A 272 10.64 -37.83 1.98
CA SER A 272 11.04 -39.15 1.46
C SER A 272 11.52 -40.08 2.57
N LEU A 273 12.34 -39.58 3.51
CA LEU A 273 12.81 -40.33 4.67
C LEU A 273 11.68 -40.69 5.66
N ALA A 274 10.65 -39.86 5.76
CA ALA A 274 9.46 -40.13 6.57
C ALA A 274 8.61 -41.25 5.96
N VAL A 275 8.39 -41.22 4.64
CA VAL A 275 7.67 -42.26 3.90
C VAL A 275 8.41 -43.61 3.96
N GLU A 276 9.74 -43.63 3.84
CA GLU A 276 10.53 -44.86 4.01
C GLU A 276 10.48 -45.43 5.44
N ARG A 277 10.36 -44.57 6.47
CA ARG A 277 10.21 -45.00 7.87
C ARG A 277 8.85 -45.61 8.15
N GLU A 278 7.80 -45.10 7.50
CA GLU A 278 6.43 -45.59 7.70
C GLU A 278 6.18 -46.94 6.99
N GLN A 279 6.98 -47.26 5.97
CA GLN A 279 6.88 -48.52 5.21
C GLN A 279 7.73 -49.68 5.76
N ARG A 280 8.66 -49.45 6.70
CA ARG A 280 9.49 -50.52 7.30
C ARG A 280 8.88 -51.06 8.60
N GLN A 281 8.40 -52.32 8.57
CA GLN A 281 8.15 -53.10 9.80
C GLN A 281 9.48 -53.65 10.37
N PRO A 282 9.62 -53.80 11.71
CA PRO A 282 10.89 -54.16 12.32
C PRO A 282 11.16 -55.67 12.20
N GLY A 283 11.83 -56.07 11.12
CA GLY A 283 12.44 -57.39 10.95
C GLY A 283 13.95 -57.32 11.20
N LYS A 284 14.50 -58.28 11.95
CA LYS A 284 15.95 -58.41 12.20
C LYS A 284 16.69 -58.77 10.91
N ALA A 285 17.20 -57.77 10.19
CA ALA A 285 18.04 -57.98 9.01
C ALA A 285 19.48 -58.35 9.42
N ASN A 286 20.06 -59.34 8.75
CA ASN A 286 21.42 -59.82 8.99
C ASN A 286 22.45 -58.93 8.28
N GLN A 287 23.67 -58.81 8.82
CA GLN A 287 24.69 -57.84 8.36
C GLN A 287 25.07 -57.98 6.87
N ASP A 288 24.95 -59.19 6.31
CA ASP A 288 25.33 -59.47 4.91
C ASP A 288 24.32 -58.92 3.88
N GLU A 289 23.03 -58.84 4.21
CA GLU A 289 22.00 -58.25 3.33
C GLU A 289 22.13 -56.72 3.25
N ILE A 290 22.53 -56.10 4.37
CA ILE A 290 22.77 -54.65 4.43
C ILE A 290 23.97 -54.27 3.56
N ALA A 291 25.03 -55.09 3.56
CA ALA A 291 26.21 -54.85 2.74
C ALA A 291 25.90 -54.95 1.23
N GLN A 292 25.07 -55.90 0.81
CA GLN A 292 24.65 -56.03 -0.59
C GLN A 292 23.74 -54.89 -1.05
N LEU A 293 22.80 -54.44 -0.21
CA LEU A 293 21.93 -53.31 -0.52
C LEU A 293 22.69 -51.97 -0.61
N VAL A 294 23.68 -51.75 0.28
CA VAL A 294 24.53 -50.56 0.23
C VAL A 294 25.41 -50.56 -1.03
N SER A 295 25.93 -51.71 -1.44
CA SER A 295 26.71 -51.81 -2.68
C SER A 295 25.87 -51.60 -3.94
N ALA A 296 24.62 -52.06 -3.96
CA ALA A 296 23.70 -51.83 -5.08
C ALA A 296 23.29 -50.35 -5.16
N ALA A 297 22.94 -49.73 -4.04
CA ALA A 297 22.62 -48.30 -3.98
C ALA A 297 23.80 -47.40 -4.36
N MET A 298 25.04 -47.79 -3.99
CA MET A 298 26.26 -47.08 -4.42
C MET A 298 26.56 -47.26 -5.92
N GLY A 299 26.12 -48.38 -6.52
CA GLY A 299 26.21 -48.60 -7.97
C GLY A 299 25.25 -47.72 -8.77
N ASP A 300 24.02 -47.54 -8.28
CA ASP A 300 22.99 -46.72 -8.92
C ASP A 300 23.28 -45.21 -8.77
N ILE A 301 23.86 -44.78 -7.63
CA ILE A 301 24.30 -43.38 -7.41
C ILE A 301 25.41 -42.97 -8.40
N GLN A 302 26.19 -43.91 -8.94
CA GLN A 302 27.25 -43.60 -9.91
C GLN A 302 26.70 -43.37 -11.34
N GLN A 303 25.47 -43.79 -11.62
CA GLN A 303 24.82 -43.57 -12.93
C GLN A 303 23.92 -42.32 -12.96
N ASP A 304 23.41 -41.87 -11.81
CA ASP A 304 22.60 -40.66 -11.75
C ASP A 304 23.42 -39.45 -11.27
N ILE A 305 23.64 -38.55 -12.23
CA ILE A 305 24.06 -37.15 -12.12
C ILE A 305 25.59 -36.93 -12.12
N ASP A 306 26.15 -36.81 -13.33
CA ASP A 306 27.37 -36.03 -13.57
C ASP A 306 27.06 -34.54 -13.33
N LEU A 307 27.01 -34.17 -12.05
CA LEU A 307 26.75 -32.81 -11.55
C LEU A 307 27.72 -31.80 -12.15
N GLN A 308 28.92 -32.23 -12.51
CA GLN A 308 29.93 -31.37 -13.12
C GLN A 308 29.51 -30.98 -14.54
N SER A 309 29.01 -31.93 -15.34
CA SER A 309 28.49 -31.66 -16.68
C SER A 309 27.27 -30.72 -16.69
N LEU A 310 26.40 -30.85 -15.68
CA LEU A 310 25.20 -30.01 -15.55
C LEU A 310 25.58 -28.57 -15.17
N ILE A 311 26.51 -28.42 -14.22
CA ILE A 311 27.08 -27.12 -13.83
C ILE A 311 27.79 -26.47 -15.01
N ASP A 312 28.58 -27.23 -15.76
CA ASP A 312 29.32 -26.70 -16.92
C ASP A 312 28.35 -26.27 -18.04
N SER A 313 27.28 -27.02 -18.30
CA SER A 313 26.24 -26.64 -19.28
C SER A 313 25.48 -25.37 -18.84
N SER A 314 25.10 -25.28 -17.56
CA SER A 314 24.45 -24.08 -17.02
C SER A 314 25.37 -22.86 -17.01
N MET A 315 26.67 -23.05 -16.77
CA MET A 315 27.68 -21.97 -16.82
C MET A 315 27.90 -21.46 -18.25
N VAL A 316 27.85 -22.33 -19.27
CA VAL A 316 27.92 -21.95 -20.68
C VAL A 316 26.68 -21.15 -21.09
N GLU A 317 25.48 -21.60 -20.72
CA GLU A 317 24.24 -20.85 -20.96
C GLU A 317 24.24 -19.49 -20.27
N PHE A 318 24.67 -19.44 -19.00
CA PHE A 318 24.79 -18.20 -18.24
C PHE A 318 25.78 -17.22 -18.86
N SER A 319 26.94 -17.71 -19.32
CA SER A 319 27.94 -16.88 -20.01
C SER A 319 27.38 -16.32 -21.33
N GLY A 320 26.62 -17.12 -22.08
CA GLY A 320 25.95 -16.69 -23.31
C GLY A 320 24.93 -15.58 -23.08
N ILE A 321 24.07 -15.74 -22.07
CA ILE A 321 23.06 -14.74 -21.68
C ILE A 321 23.75 -13.44 -21.24
N HIS A 322 24.79 -13.54 -20.40
CA HIS A 322 25.54 -12.38 -19.92
C HIS A 322 26.20 -11.61 -21.08
N GLN A 323 26.82 -12.33 -22.02
CA GLN A 323 27.47 -11.73 -23.19
C GLN A 323 26.44 -11.05 -24.13
N GLN A 324 25.25 -11.64 -24.26
CA GLN A 324 24.14 -11.04 -25.00
C GLN A 324 23.62 -9.77 -24.31
N GLN A 325 23.54 -9.77 -22.98
CA GLN A 325 23.11 -8.62 -22.18
C GLN A 325 24.11 -7.46 -22.27
N LEU A 326 25.41 -7.74 -22.24
CA LEU A 326 26.47 -6.73 -22.45
C LEU A 326 26.37 -6.10 -23.85
N LYS A 327 26.17 -6.93 -24.89
CA LYS A 327 25.95 -6.42 -26.26
C LYS A 327 24.71 -5.54 -26.34
N GLN A 328 23.63 -5.91 -25.66
CA GLN A 328 22.38 -5.15 -25.67
C GLN A 328 22.52 -3.81 -24.91
N GLN A 329 23.23 -3.79 -23.78
CA GLN A 329 23.57 -2.55 -23.07
C GLN A 329 24.43 -1.62 -23.92
N GLU A 330 25.40 -2.18 -24.64
CA GLU A 330 26.26 -1.40 -25.53
C GLU A 330 25.48 -0.82 -26.72
N GLN A 331 24.58 -1.60 -27.32
CA GLN A 331 23.65 -1.13 -28.35
C GLN A 331 22.74 -0.01 -27.83
N LEU A 332 22.17 -0.15 -26.63
CA LEU A 332 21.34 0.89 -26.01
C LEU A 332 22.14 2.17 -25.73
N LYS A 333 23.38 2.03 -25.27
CA LYS A 333 24.29 3.16 -25.04
C LYS A 333 24.62 3.88 -26.36
N GLN A 334 24.88 3.13 -27.43
CA GLN A 334 25.11 3.70 -28.75
C GLN A 334 23.86 4.39 -29.32
N ALA A 335 22.68 3.80 -29.14
CA ALA A 335 21.41 4.39 -29.56
C ALA A 335 21.11 5.70 -28.82
N MET A 336 21.36 5.75 -27.50
CA MET A 336 21.26 6.99 -26.72
C MET A 336 22.23 8.05 -27.21
N LEU A 337 23.48 7.67 -27.50
CA LEU A 337 24.50 8.60 -28.00
C LEU A 337 24.13 9.15 -29.39
N GLN A 338 23.58 8.30 -30.27
CA GLN A 338 23.09 8.72 -31.58
C GLN A 338 21.92 9.71 -31.44
N LYS A 339 20.96 9.41 -30.56
CA LYS A 339 19.82 10.29 -30.29
C LYS A 339 20.27 11.66 -29.73
N GLN A 340 21.27 11.68 -28.85
CA GLN A 340 21.88 12.93 -28.37
C GLN A 340 22.55 13.72 -29.49
N ARG A 341 23.35 13.05 -30.33
CA ARG A 341 24.00 13.70 -31.50
C ARG A 341 22.99 14.22 -32.51
N GLU A 342 21.85 13.56 -32.67
CA GLU A 342 20.78 14.00 -33.55
C GLU A 342 20.06 15.23 -32.98
N GLN A 343 19.77 15.23 -31.67
CA GLN A 343 19.22 16.41 -30.97
C GLN A 343 20.17 17.61 -31.03
N GLU A 344 21.48 17.39 -30.88
CA GLU A 344 22.48 18.45 -31.04
C GLU A 344 22.51 18.99 -32.46
N ARG A 345 22.48 18.11 -33.47
CA ARG A 345 22.38 18.51 -34.88
C ARG A 345 21.11 19.31 -35.18
N GLN A 346 19.96 18.90 -34.63
CA GLN A 346 18.70 19.63 -34.77
C GLN A 346 18.81 21.02 -34.13
N LYS A 347 19.34 21.13 -32.91
CA LYS A 347 19.59 22.43 -32.24
C LYS A 347 20.57 23.31 -33.03
N GLN A 348 21.60 22.73 -33.65
CA GLN A 348 22.55 23.47 -34.47
C GLN A 348 21.92 23.96 -35.79
N ALA A 349 21.10 23.12 -36.43
CA ALA A 349 20.35 23.48 -37.63
C ALA A 349 19.31 24.59 -37.35
N GLU A 350 18.64 24.54 -36.19
CA GLU A 350 17.75 25.61 -35.73
C GLU A 350 18.51 26.92 -35.48
N LYS A 351 19.70 26.86 -34.85
CA LYS A 351 20.56 28.04 -34.67
C LYS A 351 21.05 28.63 -36.00
N LEU A 352 21.37 27.80 -37.00
CA LEU A 352 21.75 28.24 -38.34
C LEU A 352 20.58 28.88 -39.11
N LYS A 353 19.35 28.40 -38.92
CA LYS A 353 18.13 29.03 -39.45
C LYS A 353 17.81 30.39 -38.81
N GLN A 354 18.37 30.67 -37.63
CA GLN A 354 18.17 31.93 -36.90
C GLN A 354 19.31 32.95 -37.08
N GLN A 355 20.37 32.64 -37.84
CA GLN A 355 21.40 33.62 -38.18
C GLN A 355 20.95 34.50 -39.36
N PRO A 356 20.98 35.85 -39.25
CA PRO A 356 20.68 36.72 -40.38
C PRO A 356 21.76 36.59 -41.45
N SER A 357 21.37 36.45 -42.72
CA SER A 357 22.29 36.52 -43.85
C SER A 357 22.97 37.89 -43.86
N GLN A 358 24.25 37.96 -43.47
CA GLN A 358 25.08 39.11 -43.80
C GLN A 358 25.42 39.07 -45.29
N GLN A 359 24.48 39.49 -46.13
CA GLN A 359 24.81 39.95 -47.47
C GLN A 359 25.45 41.33 -47.36
N SER A 360 26.76 41.37 -47.61
CA SER A 360 27.54 42.57 -47.83
C SER A 360 26.90 43.44 -48.92
N LYS A 361 26.34 44.59 -48.54
CA LYS A 361 25.93 45.62 -49.51
C LYS A 361 27.17 46.35 -50.06
N PRO A 362 27.29 46.60 -51.38
CA PRO A 362 28.40 47.35 -51.93
C PRO A 362 28.32 48.81 -51.49
N LYS A 363 29.43 49.36 -50.98
CA LYS A 363 29.56 50.80 -50.71
C LYS A 363 29.62 51.57 -52.03
N PHE A 364 28.50 52.16 -52.45
CA PHE A 364 28.54 53.23 -53.46
C PHE A 364 28.91 54.54 -52.77
N SER A 365 30.13 55.03 -53.01
CA SER A 365 30.53 56.39 -52.67
C SER A 365 29.83 57.37 -53.61
N ARG A 366 28.90 58.18 -53.10
CA ARG A 366 28.50 59.41 -53.78
C ARG A 366 29.53 60.49 -53.41
N GLY A 367 30.34 60.86 -54.40
CA GLY A 367 31.21 62.03 -54.31
C GLY A 367 30.40 63.34 -54.26
N PRO A 368 30.99 64.44 -53.77
CA PRO A 368 30.30 65.71 -53.60
C PRO A 368 30.41 66.58 -54.87
N ARG A 369 29.39 67.42 -55.11
CA ARG A 369 29.34 68.70 -55.88
C ARG A 369 27.96 68.83 -56.56
N MET A 370 27.32 70.00 -56.66
CA MET A 370 27.61 71.38 -56.27
C MET A 370 26.33 72.00 -55.70
#